data_AF-A0A3N5W5C2-F1
#
_entry.id   AF-A0A3N5W5C2-F1
#
_cell.length_a   1.000
_cell.length_b   1.000
_cell.length_c   1.000
_cell.angle_alpha   90.00
_cell.angle_beta   90.00
_cell.angle_gamma   90.00
#
_symmetry.space_group_name_H-M   'P 1'
#
loop_
_entity.id
_entity.type
_entity.pdbx_description
1 polymer ?
#
loop_
_entity_poly.entity_id
_entity_poly.type
_entity_poly.pdbx_seq_one_letter_code
_entity_poly.pdbx_strand_id
1 'polypeptide(L)'
;DAVVCFVYTYFVLQNNTRMARMWGLGGLPIAIAGHGYTGFFLALSKGRAFWNTALNPALFMVSAMVSGLAVIIVLSNLYLRRYAPEMTEDQVAKHKGVVGTLLRLLIIFIIADLFLIGSDLTVLAASDTESYHMLQLLTTGEFAIWFLGIELCLGAVLPLALLAHPRTRMIPVVQYASAALVIIGIFVMRFIIVIGGQSVPMF
;
A
#
# COMPACT_ATOMS: atom_id res chain seq x y z
N ASP A 1 -4.29 10.68 -12.16
CA ASP A 1 -4.58 9.26 -11.95
C ASP A 1 -6.05 8.90 -12.25
N ALA A 2 -7.02 9.41 -11.48
CA ALA A 2 -8.45 9.10 -11.66
C ALA A 2 -9.01 9.27 -13.10
N VAL A 3 -8.59 10.33 -13.81
CA VAL A 3 -8.98 10.56 -15.21
C VAL A 3 -8.47 9.43 -16.11
N VAL A 4 -7.22 9.00 -15.94
CA VAL A 4 -6.63 7.92 -16.74
C VAL A 4 -7.33 6.61 -16.46
N CYS A 5 -7.62 6.31 -15.19
CA CYS A 5 -8.41 5.14 -14.81
C CYS A 5 -9.80 5.17 -15.44
N PHE A 6 -10.50 6.31 -15.41
CA PHE A 6 -11.83 6.44 -16.00
C PHE A 6 -11.82 6.19 -17.52
N VAL A 7 -10.86 6.81 -18.23
CA VAL A 7 -10.71 6.63 -19.68
C VAL A 7 -10.29 5.20 -20.02
N TYR A 8 -9.37 4.61 -19.25
CA TYR A 8 -8.98 3.22 -19.38
C TYR A 8 -10.19 2.29 -19.22
N THR A 9 -10.94 2.43 -18.13
CA THR A 9 -12.13 1.61 -17.85
C THR A 9 -13.19 1.78 -18.92
N TYR A 10 -13.42 3.00 -19.42
CA TYR A 10 -14.33 3.25 -20.54
C TYR A 10 -13.95 2.42 -21.78
N PHE A 11 -12.67 2.42 -22.18
CA PHE A 11 -12.22 1.64 -23.33
C PHE A 11 -12.22 0.12 -23.09
N VAL A 12 -12.01 -0.32 -21.84
CA VAL A 12 -12.18 -1.73 -21.45
C VAL A 12 -13.63 -2.16 -21.61
N LEU A 13 -14.59 -1.35 -21.14
CA LEU A 13 -16.03 -1.65 -21.27
C LEU A 13 -16.49 -1.69 -22.74
N GLN A 14 -15.83 -0.93 -23.62
CA GLN A 14 -16.07 -0.94 -25.07
C GLN A 14 -15.33 -2.06 -25.81
N ASN A 15 -14.63 -2.97 -25.11
CA ASN A 15 -13.77 -4.01 -25.68
C ASN A 15 -12.67 -3.47 -26.64
N ASN A 16 -12.31 -2.19 -26.52
CA ASN A 16 -11.26 -1.58 -27.36
C ASN A 16 -9.88 -1.83 -26.73
N THR A 17 -9.34 -3.02 -27.00
CA THR A 17 -8.09 -3.50 -26.39
C THR A 17 -6.87 -2.63 -26.72
N ARG A 18 -6.83 -2.01 -27.91
CA ARG A 18 -5.74 -1.11 -28.32
C ARG A 18 -5.71 0.15 -27.46
N MET A 19 -6.85 0.83 -27.32
CA MET A 19 -6.94 2.04 -26.51
C MET A 19 -6.78 1.72 -25.03
N ALA A 20 -7.39 0.63 -24.55
CA ALA A 20 -7.21 0.18 -23.17
C ALA A 20 -5.73 -0.08 -22.85
N ARG A 21 -4.98 -0.74 -23.73
CA ARG A 21 -3.53 -0.97 -23.53
C ARG A 21 -2.74 0.35 -23.52
N MET A 22 -3.03 1.27 -24.44
CA MET A 22 -2.35 2.56 -24.52
C MET A 22 -2.57 3.41 -23.26
N TRP A 23 -3.81 3.53 -22.80
CA TRP A 23 -4.16 4.28 -21.59
C TRP A 23 -3.68 3.58 -20.31
N GLY A 24 -3.70 2.24 -20.27
CA GLY A 24 -3.15 1.48 -19.15
C GLY A 24 -1.63 1.67 -19.01
N LEU A 25 -0.88 1.56 -20.11
CA LEU A 25 0.56 1.78 -20.10
C LEU A 25 0.93 3.25 -19.88
N GLY A 26 0.19 4.19 -20.48
CA GLY A 26 0.38 5.62 -20.26
C GLY A 26 -0.03 6.09 -18.87
N GLY A 27 -0.95 5.37 -18.21
CA GLY A 27 -1.35 5.64 -16.85
C GLY A 27 -0.28 5.32 -15.82
N LEU A 28 0.56 4.31 -16.09
CA LEU A 28 1.64 3.92 -15.18
C LEU A 28 2.60 5.07 -14.82
N PRO A 29 3.22 5.80 -15.77
CA PRO A 29 4.08 6.93 -15.43
C PRO A 29 3.31 8.07 -14.73
N ILE A 30 2.03 8.26 -15.05
CA ILE A 30 1.19 9.28 -14.40
C ILE A 30 0.91 8.90 -12.94
N ALA A 31 0.62 7.64 -12.65
CA ALA A 31 0.42 7.13 -11.30
C ALA A 31 1.73 7.24 -10.49
N ILE A 32 2.86 6.84 -11.09
CA ILE A 32 4.18 6.98 -10.48
C ILE A 32 4.49 8.45 -10.17
N ALA A 33 4.24 9.35 -11.13
CA ALA A 33 4.45 10.78 -10.93
C ALA A 33 3.55 11.34 -9.84
N GLY A 34 2.28 10.95 -9.78
CA GLY A 34 1.33 11.42 -8.78
C GLY A 34 1.70 11.01 -7.36
N HIS A 35 1.92 9.71 -7.13
CA HIS A 35 2.30 9.20 -5.80
C HIS A 35 3.71 9.63 -5.39
N GLY A 36 4.65 9.60 -6.34
CA GLY A 36 6.00 10.07 -6.13
C GLY A 36 6.04 11.55 -5.78
N TYR A 37 5.26 12.39 -6.47
CA TYR A 37 5.17 13.83 -6.19
C TYR A 37 4.80 14.11 -4.74
N THR A 38 3.79 13.43 -4.18
CA THR A 38 3.41 13.63 -2.78
C THR A 38 4.55 13.27 -1.83
N GLY A 39 5.24 12.15 -2.06
CA GLY A 39 6.38 11.76 -1.23
C GLY A 39 7.56 12.73 -1.38
N PHE A 40 7.84 13.23 -2.59
CA PHE A 40 8.87 14.24 -2.82
C PHE A 40 8.52 15.57 -2.17
N PHE A 41 7.26 15.98 -2.24
CA PHE A 41 6.79 17.22 -1.61
C PHE A 41 7.06 17.20 -0.10
N LEU A 42 6.76 16.08 0.57
CA LEU A 42 7.05 15.90 1.99
C LEU A 42 8.56 15.83 2.24
N ALA A 43 9.30 15.00 1.49
CA ALA A 43 10.76 14.87 1.62
C ALA A 43 11.48 16.22 1.51
N LEU A 44 10.99 17.14 0.68
CA LEU A 44 11.59 18.46 0.46
C LEU A 44 11.13 19.52 1.47
N SER A 45 10.21 19.19 2.38
CA SER A 45 9.73 20.08 3.43
C SER A 45 10.74 20.17 4.59
N LYS A 46 11.84 20.90 4.36
CA LYS A 46 12.98 21.01 5.29
C LYS A 46 12.63 21.53 6.69
N GLY A 47 11.54 22.28 6.84
CA GLY A 47 11.12 22.83 8.14
C GLY A 47 10.46 21.82 9.08
N ARG A 48 10.35 20.54 8.67
CA ARG A 48 9.72 19.47 9.46
C ARG A 48 10.51 18.18 9.37
N ALA A 49 11.27 17.85 10.41
CA ALA A 49 12.09 16.64 10.50
C ALA A 49 11.29 15.36 10.20
N PHE A 50 10.03 15.28 10.67
CA PHE A 50 9.12 14.15 10.41
C PHE A 50 8.89 13.87 8.91
N TRP A 51 8.88 14.91 8.07
CA TRP A 51 8.67 14.78 6.64
C TRP A 51 9.97 14.70 5.85
N ASN A 52 11.09 15.14 6.43
CA ASN A 52 12.36 15.28 5.74
C ASN A 52 13.17 13.97 5.67
N THR A 53 12.55 12.90 5.17
CA THR A 53 13.25 11.65 4.85
C THR A 53 13.31 11.42 3.35
N ALA A 54 14.48 11.00 2.85
CA ALA A 54 14.67 10.63 1.45
C ALA A 54 13.85 9.40 1.03
N LEU A 55 13.34 8.63 2.00
CA LEU A 55 12.54 7.43 1.75
C LEU A 55 11.06 7.74 1.47
N ASN A 56 10.56 8.95 1.75
CA ASN A 56 9.15 9.31 1.58
C ASN A 56 8.60 9.03 0.17
N PRO A 57 9.28 9.35 -0.95
CA PRO A 57 8.83 8.97 -2.29
C PRO A 57 8.59 7.45 -2.44
N ALA A 58 9.50 6.64 -1.89
CA ALA A 58 9.39 5.18 -1.96
C ALA A 58 8.28 4.65 -1.04
N LEU A 59 8.20 5.15 0.20
CA LEU A 59 7.15 4.80 1.17
C LEU A 59 5.75 5.11 0.63
N PHE A 60 5.55 6.27 -0.01
CA PHE A 60 4.28 6.61 -0.65
C PHE A 60 3.95 5.73 -1.84
N MET A 61 4.96 5.36 -2.64
CA MET A 61 4.77 4.47 -3.78
C MET A 61 4.36 3.07 -3.32
N VAL A 62 5.13 2.48 -2.40
CA VAL A 62 4.89 1.11 -1.92
C VAL A 62 3.54 1.03 -1.21
N SER A 63 3.23 1.96 -0.30
CA SER A 63 1.91 1.99 0.36
C SER A 63 0.73 2.14 -0.61
N ALA A 64 0.90 2.87 -1.72
CA ALA A 64 -0.11 2.94 -2.78
C ALA A 64 -0.27 1.60 -3.50
N MET A 65 0.83 0.88 -3.78
CA MET A 65 0.78 -0.45 -4.40
C MET A 65 0.13 -1.48 -3.48
N VAL A 66 0.48 -1.49 -2.19
CA VAL A 66 -0.07 -2.40 -1.18
C VAL A 66 -1.59 -2.22 -1.05
N SER A 67 -2.06 -0.98 -0.86
CA SER A 67 -3.50 -0.68 -0.74
C SER A 67 -4.27 -0.93 -2.04
N GLY A 68 -3.69 -0.59 -3.21
CA GLY A 68 -4.29 -0.86 -4.51
C GLY A 68 -4.46 -2.36 -4.79
N LEU A 69 -3.43 -3.17 -4.51
CA LEU A 69 -3.50 -4.63 -4.63
C LEU A 69 -4.55 -5.23 -3.70
N ALA A 70 -4.63 -4.76 -2.45
CA ALA A 70 -5.65 -5.19 -1.50
C ALA A 70 -7.07 -4.99 -2.07
N VAL A 71 -7.36 -3.80 -2.61
CA VAL A 71 -8.66 -3.50 -3.24
C VAL A 71 -8.91 -4.41 -4.45
N ILE A 72 -7.94 -4.59 -5.34
CA ILE A 72 -8.10 -5.43 -6.54
C ILE A 72 -8.36 -6.90 -6.17
N ILE A 73 -7.70 -7.42 -5.13
CA ILE A 73 -7.94 -8.78 -4.63
C ILE A 73 -9.39 -8.93 -4.13
N VAL A 74 -9.87 -7.96 -3.34
CA VAL A 74 -11.26 -7.96 -2.86
C VAL A 74 -12.24 -7.96 -4.04
N LEU A 75 -12.05 -7.06 -5.00
CA LEU A 75 -12.91 -6.96 -6.19
C LEU A 75 -12.87 -8.23 -7.03
N SER A 76 -11.68 -8.82 -7.21
CA SER A 76 -11.50 -10.08 -7.96
C SER A 76 -12.25 -11.24 -7.30
N ASN A 77 -12.23 -11.32 -5.97
CA ASN A 77 -12.96 -12.34 -5.23
C ASN A 77 -14.48 -12.11 -5.26
N LEU A 78 -14.94 -10.86 -5.18
CA LEU A 78 -16.36 -10.53 -5.32
C LEU A 78 -16.87 -10.88 -6.72
N TYR A 79 -16.09 -10.55 -7.75
CA TYR A 79 -16.37 -10.94 -9.12
C TYR A 79 -16.47 -12.47 -9.25
N LEU A 80 -15.45 -13.20 -8.78
CA LEU A 80 -15.45 -14.66 -8.83
C LEU A 80 -16.65 -15.24 -8.07
N ARG A 81 -16.98 -14.72 -6.89
CA ARG A 81 -18.15 -15.17 -6.10
C ARG A 81 -19.47 -14.97 -6.85
N ARG A 82 -19.61 -13.86 -7.58
CA ARG A 82 -20.84 -13.53 -8.32
C ARG A 82 -21.00 -14.33 -9.61
N TYR A 83 -19.91 -14.58 -10.33
CA TYR A 83 -19.95 -15.15 -11.67
C TYR A 83 -19.46 -16.60 -11.75
N ALA A 84 -18.88 -17.18 -10.69
CA ALA A 84 -18.45 -18.58 -10.67
C ALA A 84 -19.52 -19.59 -11.14
N PRO A 85 -20.82 -19.44 -10.83
CA PRO A 85 -21.85 -20.37 -11.33
C PRO A 85 -22.03 -20.35 -12.85
N GLU A 86 -21.62 -19.28 -13.52
CA GLU A 86 -21.75 -19.07 -14.97
C GLU A 86 -20.46 -19.41 -15.74
N MET A 87 -19.40 -19.84 -15.01
CA MET A 87 -18.06 -20.05 -15.55
C MET A 87 -17.70 -21.53 -15.64
N THR A 88 -16.85 -21.89 -16.61
CA THR A 88 -16.26 -23.22 -16.67
C THR A 88 -15.20 -23.42 -15.57
N GLU A 89 -14.89 -24.68 -15.23
CA GLU A 89 -13.85 -24.99 -14.25
C GLU A 89 -12.49 -24.38 -14.61
N ASP A 90 -12.12 -24.42 -15.89
CA ASP A 90 -10.89 -23.80 -16.41
C ASP A 90 -10.88 -22.28 -16.22
N GLN A 91 -12.00 -21.60 -16.44
CA GLN A 91 -12.12 -20.16 -16.24
C GLN A 91 -11.97 -19.80 -14.76
N VAL A 92 -12.57 -20.59 -13.86
CA VAL A 92 -12.42 -20.42 -12.40
C VAL A 92 -10.98 -20.67 -11.97
N ALA A 93 -10.33 -21.73 -12.47
CA ALA A 93 -8.94 -22.04 -12.18
C ALA A 93 -8.00 -20.91 -12.63
N LYS A 94 -8.22 -20.36 -13.82
CA LYS A 94 -7.47 -19.20 -14.34
C LYS A 94 -7.62 -17.97 -13.45
N HIS A 95 -8.84 -17.65 -13.00
CA HIS A 95 -9.08 -16.53 -12.08
C HIS A 95 -8.37 -16.73 -10.74
N LYS A 96 -8.45 -17.93 -10.15
CA LYS A 96 -7.72 -18.26 -8.93
C LYS A 96 -6.20 -18.11 -9.12
N GLY A 97 -5.67 -18.47 -10.30
CA GLY A 97 -4.27 -18.26 -10.66
C GLY A 97 -3.88 -16.77 -10.68
N VAL A 98 -4.74 -15.92 -11.25
CA VAL A 98 -4.54 -14.45 -11.24
C VAL A 98 -4.54 -13.91 -9.81
N VAL A 99 -5.53 -14.28 -8.98
CA VAL A 99 -5.59 -13.89 -7.56
C VAL A 99 -4.34 -14.36 -6.82
N GLY A 100 -3.87 -15.59 -7.07
CA GLY A 100 -2.61 -16.09 -6.51
C GLY A 100 -1.39 -15.24 -6.87
N THR A 101 -1.34 -14.69 -8.08
CA THR A 101 -0.30 -13.74 -8.49
C THR A 101 -0.42 -12.41 -7.78
N LEU A 102 -1.63 -11.84 -7.69
CA LEU A 102 -1.88 -10.60 -6.96
C LEU A 102 -1.48 -10.71 -5.48
N LEU A 103 -1.78 -11.85 -4.84
CA LEU A 103 -1.40 -12.12 -3.45
C LEU A 103 0.11 -12.21 -3.26
N ARG A 104 0.83 -12.84 -4.20
CA ARG A 104 2.30 -12.86 -4.17
C ARG A 104 2.89 -11.45 -4.29
N LEU A 105 2.35 -10.63 -5.18
CA LEU A 105 2.75 -9.23 -5.31
C LEU A 105 2.45 -8.46 -4.01
N LEU A 106 1.27 -8.65 -3.42
CA LEU A 106 0.90 -8.01 -2.16
C LEU A 106 1.90 -8.37 -1.04
N ILE A 107 2.25 -9.65 -0.90
CA ILE A 107 3.25 -10.11 0.07
C ILE A 107 4.61 -9.44 -0.18
N ILE A 108 5.07 -9.40 -1.45
CA ILE A 108 6.34 -8.76 -1.81
C ILE A 108 6.33 -7.28 -1.43
N PHE A 109 5.25 -6.56 -1.71
CA PHE A 109 5.16 -5.14 -1.39
C PHE A 109 5.01 -4.88 0.12
N ILE A 110 4.33 -5.73 0.88
CA ILE A 110 4.32 -5.63 2.35
C ILE A 110 5.73 -5.84 2.92
N ILE A 111 6.50 -6.80 2.38
CA ILE A 111 7.90 -7.00 2.81
C ILE A 111 8.75 -5.78 2.45
N ALA A 112 8.57 -5.23 1.25
CA ALA A 112 9.26 -4.01 0.83
C ALA A 112 8.90 -2.82 1.73
N ASP A 113 7.63 -2.68 2.11
CA ASP A 113 7.14 -1.64 3.01
C ASP A 113 7.80 -1.76 4.40
N LEU A 114 7.77 -2.95 5.00
CA LEU A 114 8.44 -3.25 6.26
C LEU A 114 9.95 -2.96 6.21
N PHE A 115 10.59 -3.28 5.09
CA PHE A 115 12.00 -2.98 4.89
C PHE A 115 12.27 -1.47 4.83
N LEU A 116 11.43 -0.71 4.12
CA LEU A 116 11.55 0.75 4.03
C LEU A 116 11.30 1.41 5.39
N ILE A 117 10.25 1.00 6.11
CA ILE A 117 9.95 1.48 7.46
C ILE A 117 11.11 1.16 8.40
N GLY A 118 11.60 -0.09 8.39
CA GLY A 118 12.76 -0.48 9.21
C GLY A 118 14.01 0.35 8.89
N SER A 119 14.26 0.60 7.60
CA SER A 119 15.37 1.45 7.16
C SER A 119 15.21 2.88 7.69
N ASP A 120 14.01 3.46 7.59
CA ASP A 120 13.72 4.80 8.10
C ASP A 120 13.95 4.89 9.62
N LEU A 121 13.45 3.92 10.39
CA LEU A 121 13.69 3.85 11.84
C LEU A 121 15.18 3.75 12.19
N THR A 122 15.97 2.96 11.43
CA THR A 122 17.41 2.87 11.66
C THR A 122 18.16 4.17 11.36
N VAL A 123 17.72 4.91 10.34
CA VAL A 123 18.28 6.23 10.03
C VAL A 123 17.93 7.21 11.15
N LEU A 124 16.66 7.29 11.55
CA LEU A 124 16.23 8.13 12.67
C LEU A 124 17.00 7.82 13.96
N ALA A 125 17.31 6.55 14.23
CA ALA A 125 18.08 6.13 15.39
C ALA A 125 19.56 6.56 15.36
N ALA A 126 20.15 6.73 14.17
CA ALA A 126 21.57 7.01 13.97
C ALA A 126 21.88 8.47 13.60
N SER A 127 20.83 9.29 13.40
CA SER A 127 20.92 10.69 12.98
C SER A 127 21.04 11.66 14.19
N ASP A 128 20.69 12.93 13.97
CA ASP A 128 20.73 13.97 14.99
C ASP A 128 19.69 13.80 16.11
N THR A 129 19.79 14.66 17.11
CA THR A 129 18.91 14.66 18.28
C THR A 129 17.44 14.84 17.93
N GLU A 130 17.12 15.58 16.87
CA GLU A 130 15.74 15.80 16.43
C GLU A 130 15.15 14.54 15.81
N SER A 131 15.91 13.90 14.93
CA SER A 131 15.56 12.63 14.29
C SER A 131 15.36 11.52 15.33
N TYR A 132 16.20 11.49 16.36
CA TYR A 132 16.04 10.55 17.47
C TYR A 132 14.78 10.83 18.30
N HIS A 133 14.43 12.11 18.52
CA HIS A 133 13.16 12.47 19.17
C HIS A 133 11.95 12.02 18.34
N MET A 134 12.04 12.05 16.99
CA MET A 134 10.98 11.51 16.12
C MET A 134 10.81 10.00 16.32
N LEU A 135 11.92 9.26 16.39
CA LEU A 135 11.89 7.84 16.70
C LEU A 135 11.19 7.58 18.04
N GLN A 136 11.46 8.39 19.06
CA GLN A 136 10.81 8.27 20.37
C GLN A 136 9.30 8.53 20.27
N LEU A 137 8.88 9.59 19.57
CA LEU A 137 7.45 9.88 19.36
C LEU A 137 6.71 8.70 18.69
N LEU A 138 7.36 8.03 17.74
CA LEU A 138 6.81 6.89 17.01
C LEU A 138 6.85 5.57 17.78
N THR A 139 7.82 5.35 18.67
CA THR A 139 8.03 4.05 19.31
C THR A 139 7.59 3.98 20.77
N THR A 140 7.70 5.09 21.50
CA THR A 140 7.38 5.16 22.94
C THR A 140 6.49 6.35 23.31
N GLY A 141 6.30 7.31 22.39
CA GLY A 141 5.51 8.53 22.61
C GLY A 141 4.06 8.42 22.15
N GLU A 142 3.47 9.57 21.83
CA GLU A 142 2.03 9.72 21.55
C GLU A 142 1.54 8.90 20.34
N PHE A 143 2.43 8.62 19.38
CA PHE A 143 2.09 7.85 18.17
C PHE A 143 2.40 6.36 18.29
N ALA A 144 2.95 5.88 19.41
CA ALA A 144 3.40 4.50 19.56
C ALA A 144 2.31 3.46 19.26
N ILE A 145 1.09 3.65 19.79
CA ILE A 145 -0.02 2.72 19.53
C ILE A 145 -0.48 2.74 18.08
N TRP A 146 -0.45 3.92 17.45
CA TRP A 146 -0.84 4.10 16.06
C TRP A 146 0.19 3.44 15.12
N PHE A 147 1.46 3.71 15.37
CA PHE A 147 2.57 3.21 14.56
C PHE A 147 2.85 1.72 14.82
N LEU A 148 3.25 1.35 16.04
CA LEU A 148 3.63 -0.04 16.34
C LEU A 148 2.40 -0.96 16.35
N GLY A 149 1.29 -0.51 16.92
CA GLY A 149 0.09 -1.32 17.08
C GLY A 149 -0.68 -1.47 15.78
N ILE A 150 -1.13 -0.36 15.20
CA ILE A 150 -2.08 -0.42 14.07
C ILE A 150 -1.36 -0.49 12.73
N GLU A 151 -0.44 0.41 12.44
CA GLU A 151 0.27 0.43 11.16
C GLU A 151 1.18 -0.81 11.00
N LEU A 152 2.13 -1.00 11.92
CA LEU A 152 3.15 -2.03 11.80
C LEU A 152 2.60 -3.43 12.13
N CYS A 153 2.03 -3.62 13.32
CA CYS A 153 1.56 -4.95 13.73
C CYS A 153 0.30 -5.37 12.97
N LEU A 154 -0.79 -4.59 13.05
CA LEU A 154 -2.07 -4.96 12.42
C LEU A 154 -2.06 -4.75 10.91
N GLY A 155 -1.41 -3.70 10.41
CA GLY A 155 -1.45 -3.30 9.00
C GLY A 155 -0.46 -4.01 8.10
N ALA A 156 0.66 -4.49 8.64
CA ALA A 156 1.72 -5.13 7.86
C ALA A 156 2.07 -6.54 8.34
N VAL A 157 2.50 -6.70 9.60
CA VAL A 157 3.01 -7.98 10.14
C VAL A 157 1.92 -9.05 10.17
N LEU A 158 0.73 -8.73 10.68
CA LEU A 158 -0.38 -9.68 10.76
C LEU A 158 -0.88 -10.14 9.38
N PRO A 159 -1.16 -9.25 8.40
CA PRO A 159 -1.48 -9.64 7.03
C PRO A 159 -0.40 -10.49 6.38
N LEU A 160 0.88 -10.15 6.60
CA LEU A 160 2.00 -10.94 6.10
C LEU A 160 1.98 -12.36 6.68
N ALA A 161 1.78 -12.50 7.99
CA ALA A 161 1.68 -13.80 8.65
C ALA A 161 0.48 -14.63 8.15
N LEU A 162 -0.68 -13.99 7.99
CA LEU A 162 -1.89 -14.64 7.46
C LEU A 162 -1.71 -15.16 6.03
N LEU A 163 -0.97 -14.42 5.21
CA LEU A 163 -0.74 -14.72 3.78
C LEU A 163 0.55 -15.52 3.52
N ALA A 164 1.39 -15.75 4.53
CA ALA A 164 2.67 -16.44 4.37
C ALA A 164 2.52 -17.88 3.85
N HIS A 165 1.50 -18.60 4.34
CA HIS A 165 1.31 -20.00 3.97
C HIS A 165 0.48 -20.15 2.68
N PRO A 166 0.93 -20.92 1.67
CA PRO A 166 0.23 -21.05 0.38
C PRO A 166 -1.21 -21.57 0.50
N ARG A 167 -1.51 -22.39 1.51
CA ARG A 167 -2.87 -22.89 1.77
C ARG A 167 -3.78 -21.84 2.40
N THR A 168 -3.30 -21.06 3.37
CA THR A 168 -4.14 -20.08 4.10
C THR A 168 -4.42 -18.87 3.23
N ARG A 169 -3.44 -18.41 2.45
CA ARG A 169 -3.58 -17.22 1.60
C ARG A 169 -4.61 -17.37 0.48
N MET A 170 -5.01 -18.60 0.14
CA MET A 170 -6.04 -18.84 -0.89
C MET A 170 -7.46 -18.89 -0.31
N ILE A 171 -7.62 -18.79 1.01
CA ILE A 171 -8.92 -18.77 1.68
C ILE A 171 -9.53 -17.37 1.53
N PRO A 172 -10.73 -17.20 0.94
CA PRO A 172 -11.32 -15.88 0.70
C PRO A 172 -11.46 -15.02 1.95
N VAL A 173 -11.89 -15.60 3.08
CA VAL A 173 -12.02 -14.88 4.36
C VAL A 173 -10.68 -14.31 4.83
N VAL A 174 -9.59 -15.08 4.68
CA VAL A 174 -8.22 -14.62 5.02
C VAL A 174 -7.81 -13.47 4.11
N GLN A 175 -8.13 -13.54 2.82
CA GLN A 175 -7.83 -12.46 1.86
C GLN A 175 -8.60 -11.18 2.18
N TYR A 176 -9.90 -11.27 2.49
CA TYR A 176 -10.71 -10.12 2.89
C TYR A 176 -10.22 -9.49 4.20
N ALA A 177 -9.93 -10.31 5.21
CA ALA A 177 -9.38 -9.83 6.47
C ALA A 177 -8.02 -9.14 6.28
N SER A 178 -7.11 -9.76 5.54
CA SER A 178 -5.79 -9.20 5.24
C SER A 178 -5.89 -7.89 4.46
N ALA A 179 -6.78 -7.81 3.47
CA ALA A 179 -7.00 -6.59 2.71
C ALA A 179 -7.55 -5.45 3.58
N ALA A 180 -8.51 -5.73 4.47
CA ALA A 180 -9.05 -4.74 5.39
C ALA A 180 -7.97 -4.22 6.36
N LEU A 181 -7.21 -5.12 6.97
CA LEU A 181 -6.11 -4.80 7.88
C LEU A 181 -5.05 -3.93 7.20
N VAL A 182 -4.63 -4.30 6.00
CA VAL A 182 -3.70 -3.53 5.17
C VAL A 182 -4.22 -2.11 4.90
N ILE A 183 -5.48 -1.98 4.48
CA ILE A 183 -6.07 -0.66 4.17
C ILE A 183 -6.14 0.21 5.42
N ILE A 184 -6.50 -0.37 6.57
CA ILE A 184 -6.50 0.32 7.87
C ILE A 184 -5.07 0.76 8.24
N GLY A 185 -4.06 -0.11 8.06
CA GLY A 185 -2.66 0.22 8.30
C GLY A 185 -2.18 1.40 7.47
N ILE A 186 -2.43 1.37 6.15
CA ILE A 186 -2.07 2.47 5.25
C ILE A 186 -2.81 3.76 5.60
N PHE A 187 -4.09 3.68 6.01
CA PHE A 187 -4.81 4.85 6.50
C PHE A 187 -4.16 5.44 7.75
N VAL A 188 -3.77 4.60 8.72
CA VAL A 188 -3.09 5.06 9.93
C VAL A 188 -1.71 5.63 9.64
N MET A 189 -0.94 5.03 8.72
CA MET A 189 0.31 5.62 8.22
C MET A 189 0.09 7.04 7.67
N ARG A 190 -0.98 7.25 6.89
CA ARG A 190 -1.35 8.58 6.36
C ARG A 190 -1.81 9.53 7.46
N PHE A 191 -2.47 9.02 8.50
CA PHE A 191 -2.84 9.82 9.67
C PHE A 191 -1.59 10.27 10.44
N ILE A 192 -0.68 9.35 10.75
CA ILE A 192 0.56 9.63 11.46
C ILE A 192 1.40 10.65 10.69
N ILE A 193 1.58 10.47 9.38
CA ILE A 193 2.41 11.40 8.63
C ILE A 193 1.83 12.81 8.58
N VAL A 194 0.51 12.97 8.49
CA VAL A 194 -0.10 14.30 8.45
C VAL A 194 -0.11 14.93 9.85
N ILE A 195 -0.60 14.22 10.85
CA ILE A 195 -0.79 14.75 12.21
C ILE A 195 0.52 14.82 12.97
N GLY A 196 1.32 13.76 12.95
CA GLY A 196 2.65 13.73 13.57
C GLY A 196 3.61 14.72 12.89
N GLY A 197 3.51 14.88 11.57
CA GLY A 197 4.24 15.92 10.87
C GLY A 197 3.86 17.35 11.30
N GLN A 198 2.62 17.57 11.73
CA GLN A 198 2.15 18.87 12.20
C GLN A 198 2.40 19.12 13.68
N SER A 199 2.45 18.08 14.52
CA SER A 199 2.62 18.22 15.98
C SER A 199 4.05 18.62 16.37
N VAL A 200 5.03 18.38 15.50
CA VAL A 200 6.43 18.75 15.72
C VAL A 200 6.63 20.24 15.36
N PRO A 201 7.21 21.06 16.26
CA PRO A 201 7.50 22.47 16.00
C PRO A 201 8.36 22.65 14.74
N MET A 202 8.09 23.72 13.98
CA MET A 202 8.95 24.09 12.86
C MET A 202 10.13 24.91 13.38
N PHE A 203 11.31 24.61 12.88
CA PHE A 203 12.55 25.35 13.17
C PHE A 203 13.04 26.07 11.92
#